data_AF-A0A061RGE2-F1
#
_entry.id   AF-A0A061RGE2-F1
#
_cell.length_a   1.000
_cell.length_b   1.000
_cell.length_c   1.000
_cell.angle_alpha   90.00
_cell.angle_beta   90.00
_cell.angle_gamma   90.00
#
_symmetry.space_group_name_H-M   'P 1'
#
loop_
_entity.id
_entity.type
_entity.pdbx_description
1 polymer ?
#
loop_
_entity_poly.entity_id
_entity_poly.type
_entity_poly.pdbx_seq_one_letter_code
_entity_poly.pdbx_strand_id
1 'polypeptide(L)'
;MFRSPVGRAVVTVGLTVTAFGAGTTVLSMATIAGVKTLTGVQKRKFGINCGNCKGEGKISCEICTGSGVLDWSPFPDPVVQRLCVCPACDGKHEQKCFNCFGKGVVVE
;
A
#
# COMPACT_ATOMS: atom_id res chain seq x y z
N MET A 1 33.80 16.12 -29.50
CA MET A 1 33.98 17.42 -28.80
C MET A 1 33.25 18.49 -29.60
N PHE A 2 32.06 18.91 -29.17
CA PHE A 2 31.16 19.82 -29.92
C PHE A 2 31.84 21.17 -30.17
N ARG A 3 32.34 21.40 -31.40
CA ARG A 3 33.13 22.57 -31.80
C ARG A 3 32.31 23.77 -32.28
N SER A 4 30.99 23.63 -32.48
CA SER A 4 30.13 24.73 -32.93
C SER A 4 29.45 25.45 -31.76
N PRO A 5 29.22 26.78 -31.85
CA PRO A 5 28.51 27.55 -30.82
C PRO A 5 27.08 27.02 -30.57
N VAL A 6 26.43 26.51 -31.61
CA VAL A 6 25.11 25.86 -31.54
C VAL A 6 25.16 24.57 -30.73
N GLY A 7 26.20 23.74 -30.92
CA GLY A 7 26.37 22.50 -30.16
C GLY A 7 26.58 22.73 -28.66
N ARG A 8 27.28 23.81 -28.28
CA ARG A 8 27.42 24.21 -26.88
C ARG A 8 26.10 24.68 -26.28
N ALA A 9 25.33 25.50 -27.01
CA ALA A 9 24.04 26.01 -26.56
C ALA A 9 23.00 24.89 -26.32
N VAL A 10 22.94 23.88 -27.19
CA VAL A 10 22.03 22.73 -27.03
C VAL A 10 22.38 21.90 -25.79
N VAL A 11 23.68 21.71 -25.50
CA VAL A 11 24.12 20.96 -24.32
C VAL A 11 23.81 21.70 -23.02
N THR A 12 24.06 23.02 -22.94
CA THR A 12 23.73 23.80 -21.74
C THR A 12 22.23 23.85 -21.48
N VAL A 13 21.39 24.03 -22.50
CA VAL A 13 19.93 24.01 -22.35
C VAL A 13 19.43 22.61 -21.95
N GLY A 14 19.99 21.55 -22.53
CA GLY A 14 19.63 20.17 -22.14
C GLY A 14 19.98 19.86 -20.68
N LEU A 15 21.15 20.32 -20.20
CA LEU A 15 21.59 20.14 -18.82
C LEU A 15 20.73 20.92 -17.82
N THR A 16 20.33 22.14 -18.13
CA THR A 16 19.49 22.94 -17.22
C THR A 16 18.08 22.36 -17.13
N VAL A 17 17.47 21.95 -18.26
CA VAL A 17 16.14 21.34 -18.27
C VAL A 17 16.11 20.03 -17.48
N THR A 18 17.13 19.18 -17.62
CA THR A 18 17.22 17.93 -16.86
C THR A 18 17.48 18.16 -15.37
N ALA A 19 18.37 19.09 -15.00
CA ALA A 19 18.63 19.42 -13.60
C ALA A 19 17.39 19.99 -12.88
N PHE A 20 16.66 20.90 -13.53
CA PHE A 20 15.41 21.46 -12.97
C PHE A 20 14.27 20.43 -12.94
N GLY A 21 14.11 19.62 -13.99
CA GLY A 21 13.09 18.57 -14.03
C GLY A 21 13.34 17.47 -12.99
N ALA A 22 14.58 17.02 -12.84
CA ALA A 22 14.95 16.04 -11.82
C ALA A 22 14.84 16.64 -10.40
N GLY A 23 15.24 17.89 -10.21
CA GLY A 23 15.13 18.56 -8.91
C GLY A 23 13.68 18.70 -8.42
N THR A 24 12.77 19.14 -9.30
CA THR A 24 11.37 19.37 -8.92
C THR A 24 10.60 18.07 -8.64
N THR A 25 10.91 16.99 -9.36
CA THR A 25 10.30 15.67 -9.13
C THR A 25 10.71 15.07 -7.80
N VAL A 26 12.00 15.12 -7.46
CA VAL A 26 12.52 14.63 -6.16
C VAL A 26 11.93 15.43 -4.99
N LEU A 27 11.89 16.76 -5.11
CA LEU A 27 11.29 17.62 -4.08
C LEU A 27 9.80 17.31 -3.87
N SER A 28 9.05 17.11 -4.95
CA SER A 28 7.62 16.78 -4.89
C SER A 28 7.35 15.40 -4.27
N MET A 29 8.19 14.41 -4.57
CA MET A 29 8.08 13.09 -3.95
C MET A 29 8.35 13.15 -2.45
N ALA A 30 9.37 13.91 -2.03
CA ALA A 30 9.72 14.09 -0.63
C ALA A 30 8.59 14.78 0.16
N THR A 31 7.98 15.84 -0.39
CA THR A 31 6.87 16.53 0.28
C THR A 31 5.63 15.63 0.42
N ILE A 32 5.26 14.89 -0.63
CA ILE A 32 4.13 13.95 -0.58
C ILE A 32 4.37 12.85 0.46
N ALA A 33 5.59 12.31 0.53
CA ALA A 33 5.94 11.32 1.54
C ALA A 33 5.82 11.90 2.96
N GLY A 34 6.35 13.11 3.20
CA GLY A 34 6.25 13.79 4.49
C GLY A 34 4.81 14.10 4.91
N VAL A 35 3.96 14.56 3.99
CA VAL A 35 2.54 14.82 4.30
C VAL A 35 1.80 13.51 4.61
N LYS A 36 2.08 12.42 3.90
CA LYS A 36 1.46 11.11 4.16
C LYS A 36 1.82 10.56 5.54
N THR A 37 3.06 10.73 5.99
CA THR A 37 3.47 10.27 7.33
C THR A 37 2.85 11.13 8.43
N LEU A 38 2.89 12.46 8.29
CA LEU A 38 2.29 13.39 9.25
C LEU A 38 0.78 13.19 9.39
N THR A 39 0.07 13.04 8.26
CA THR A 39 -1.37 12.75 8.27
C THR A 39 -1.67 11.38 8.88
N GLY A 40 -0.82 10.37 8.66
CA GLY A 40 -0.93 9.08 9.34
C GLY A 40 -0.80 9.19 10.87
N VAL A 41 0.17 9.96 11.36
CA VAL A 41 0.38 10.20 12.80
C VAL A 41 -0.76 11.01 13.41
N GLN A 42 -1.18 12.09 12.75
CA GLN A 42 -2.33 12.91 13.15
C GLN A 42 -3.61 12.06 13.26
N LYS A 43 -3.89 11.22 12.25
CA LYS A 43 -5.06 10.33 12.27
C LYS A 43 -5.01 9.32 13.41
N ARG A 44 -3.83 8.82 13.78
CA ARG A 44 -3.70 7.94 14.95
C ARG A 44 -3.87 8.69 16.27
N LYS A 45 -3.48 9.96 16.34
CA LYS A 45 -3.56 10.78 17.55
C LYS A 45 -4.97 11.32 17.81
N PHE A 46 -5.71 11.67 16.77
CA PHE A 46 -7.02 12.31 16.87
C PHE A 46 -8.18 11.47 16.34
N GLY A 47 -7.91 10.35 15.67
CA GLY A 47 -8.94 9.44 15.18
C GLY A 47 -9.54 8.60 16.30
N ILE A 48 -10.79 8.23 16.14
CA ILE A 48 -11.49 7.32 17.05
C ILE A 48 -11.06 5.89 16.68
N ASN A 49 -10.77 5.06 17.67
CA ASN A 49 -10.46 3.66 17.42
C ASN A 49 -11.62 2.98 16.67
N CYS A 50 -11.30 2.26 15.60
CA CYS A 50 -12.30 1.54 14.84
C CYS A 50 -12.92 0.44 15.72
N GLY A 51 -14.23 0.52 16.01
CA GLY A 51 -14.91 -0.43 16.87
C GLY A 51 -14.81 -1.89 16.40
N ASN A 52 -14.76 -2.11 15.07
CA ASN A 52 -14.75 -3.45 14.49
C ASN A 52 -13.42 -4.21 14.68
N CYS A 53 -12.29 -3.50 14.71
CA CYS A 53 -10.96 -4.10 14.94
C CYS A 53 -10.31 -3.62 16.24
N LYS A 54 -11.04 -2.85 17.06
CA LYS A 54 -10.60 -2.30 18.35
C LYS A 54 -9.25 -1.56 18.29
N GLY A 55 -8.93 -0.94 17.15
CA GLY A 55 -7.66 -0.23 16.96
C GLY A 55 -6.54 -1.03 16.28
N GLU A 56 -6.67 -2.35 16.13
CA GLU A 56 -5.61 -3.20 15.58
C GLU A 56 -5.43 -3.05 14.07
N GLY A 57 -6.48 -2.63 13.36
CA GLY A 57 -6.48 -2.49 11.91
C GLY A 57 -6.57 -3.81 11.15
N LYS A 58 -6.49 -4.94 11.83
CA LYS A 58 -6.69 -6.27 11.27
C LYS A 58 -7.82 -6.98 12.00
N ILE A 59 -8.39 -7.98 11.33
CA ILE A 59 -9.37 -8.90 11.90
C ILE A 59 -9.03 -10.30 11.41
N SER A 60 -9.49 -11.33 12.12
CA SER A 60 -9.43 -12.70 11.60
C SER A 60 -10.08 -12.77 10.21
N CYS A 61 -9.47 -13.50 9.29
CA CYS A 61 -9.99 -13.61 7.94
C CYS A 61 -11.38 -14.24 7.97
N GLU A 62 -12.40 -13.50 7.53
CA GLU A 62 -13.80 -13.95 7.59
C GLU A 62 -14.05 -15.13 6.64
N ILE A 63 -13.29 -15.22 5.54
CA ILE A 63 -13.46 -16.27 4.51
C ILE A 63 -12.95 -17.63 4.97
N CYS A 64 -11.76 -17.69 5.58
CA CYS A 64 -11.19 -18.96 6.08
C CYS A 64 -11.32 -19.10 7.60
N THR A 65 -12.01 -18.17 8.26
CA THR A 65 -12.19 -18.11 9.72
C THR A 65 -10.87 -18.24 10.49
N GLY A 66 -9.79 -17.66 9.96
CA GLY A 66 -8.46 -17.71 10.56
C GLY A 66 -7.66 -18.99 10.32
N SER A 67 -8.17 -19.98 9.60
CA SER A 67 -7.41 -21.21 9.29
C SER A 67 -6.29 -20.98 8.26
N GLY A 68 -6.39 -19.92 7.45
CA GLY A 68 -5.43 -19.61 6.37
C GLY A 68 -5.60 -20.49 5.13
N VAL A 69 -6.46 -21.50 5.19
CA VAL A 69 -6.72 -22.46 4.12
C VAL A 69 -8.22 -22.63 3.93
N LEU A 70 -8.64 -23.01 2.73
CA LEU A 70 -10.02 -23.36 2.42
C LEU A 70 -10.06 -24.84 2.05
N ASP A 71 -10.99 -25.56 2.65
CA ASP A 71 -11.35 -26.88 2.15
C ASP A 71 -12.23 -26.67 0.91
N TRP A 72 -11.73 -27.11 -0.23
CA TRP A 72 -12.47 -27.02 -1.48
C TRP A 72 -12.46 -28.36 -2.18
N SER A 73 -13.66 -28.86 -2.49
CA SER A 73 -13.84 -30.04 -3.33
C SER A 73 -14.92 -29.76 -4.38
N PRO A 74 -14.68 -30.12 -5.65
CA PRO A 74 -15.72 -30.11 -6.66
C PRO A 74 -16.72 -31.26 -6.49
N PHE A 75 -16.41 -32.25 -5.66
CA PHE A 75 -17.29 -33.37 -5.33
C PHE A 75 -17.88 -33.20 -3.93
N PRO A 76 -19.17 -33.54 -3.73
CA PRO A 76 -19.82 -33.47 -2.42
C PRO A 76 -19.18 -34.42 -1.39
N ASP A 77 -18.66 -35.57 -1.82
CA ASP A 77 -17.96 -36.53 -0.98
C ASP A 77 -16.50 -36.71 -1.43
N PRO A 78 -15.60 -35.81 -1.03
CA PRO A 78 -14.19 -35.95 -1.37
C PRO A 78 -13.55 -37.14 -0.66
N VAL A 79 -12.93 -38.02 -1.44
CA VAL A 79 -12.03 -39.08 -0.91
C VAL A 79 -10.74 -38.48 -0.32
N VAL A 80 -10.38 -37.26 -0.73
CA VAL A 80 -9.20 -36.53 -0.26
C VAL A 80 -9.58 -35.06 0.00
N GLN A 81 -9.32 -34.56 1.20
CA GLN A 81 -9.43 -33.14 1.51
C GLN A 81 -8.38 -32.36 0.72
N ARG A 82 -8.83 -31.41 -0.11
CA ARG A 82 -7.94 -30.53 -0.87
C ARG A 82 -7.96 -29.16 -0.22
N LEU A 83 -6.94 -28.91 0.61
CA LEU A 83 -6.74 -27.61 1.21
C LEU A 83 -6.05 -26.68 0.22
N CYS A 84 -6.70 -25.59 -0.11
CA CYS A 84 -6.14 -24.50 -0.90
C CYS A 84 -5.75 -23.35 0.04
N VAL A 85 -4.69 -22.61 -0.29
CA VAL A 85 -4.38 -21.37 0.44
C VAL A 85 -5.54 -20.38 0.27
N CYS A 86 -5.99 -19.77 1.38
CA CYS A 86 -7.09 -18.81 1.32
C CYS A 86 -6.68 -17.59 0.47
N PRO A 87 -7.39 -17.29 -0.63
CA PRO A 87 -7.05 -16.17 -1.51
C PRO A 87 -7.40 -14.81 -0.90
N ALA A 88 -8.25 -14.77 0.14
CA ALA A 88 -8.64 -13.53 0.79
C ALA A 88 -7.58 -12.98 1.75
N CYS A 89 -6.80 -13.87 2.37
CA CYS A 89 -5.73 -13.49 3.31
C CYS A 89 -4.34 -13.97 2.89
N ASP A 90 -4.20 -14.60 1.71
CA ASP A 90 -2.96 -15.24 1.24
C ASP A 90 -2.32 -16.15 2.31
N GLY A 91 -3.14 -16.91 3.03
CA GLY A 91 -2.67 -17.78 4.11
C GLY A 91 -2.19 -17.09 5.39
N LYS A 92 -2.35 -15.77 5.52
CA LYS A 92 -1.88 -15.00 6.70
C LYS A 92 -2.80 -15.06 7.91
N HIS A 93 -3.91 -15.81 7.86
CA HIS A 93 -4.93 -15.96 8.91
C HIS A 93 -5.72 -14.69 9.25
N GLU A 94 -5.15 -13.51 9.02
CA GLU A 94 -5.75 -12.21 9.26
C GLU A 94 -5.94 -11.44 7.96
N GLN A 95 -7.00 -10.64 7.89
CA GLN A 95 -7.26 -9.71 6.80
C GLN A 95 -7.27 -8.26 7.33
N LYS A 96 -7.06 -7.29 6.43
CA LYS A 96 -7.23 -5.88 6.79
C LYS A 96 -8.68 -5.63 7.18
N CYS A 97 -8.89 -4.92 8.28
CA CYS A 97 -10.23 -4.51 8.66
C CYS A 97 -10.80 -3.57 7.58
N PHE A 98 -11.90 -3.98 6.94
CA PHE A 98 -12.53 -3.20 5.86
C PHE A 98 -13.09 -1.86 6.36
N ASN A 99 -13.56 -1.79 7.61
CA ASN A 99 -14.11 -0.56 8.18
C ASN A 99 -13.07 0.56 8.37
N CYS A 100 -11.79 0.24 8.57
CA CYS A 100 -10.72 1.25 8.70
C CYS A 100 -9.61 1.10 7.66
N PHE A 101 -9.78 0.22 6.66
CA PHE A 101 -8.81 -0.11 5.62
C PHE A 101 -7.40 -0.40 6.15
N GLY A 102 -7.29 -1.06 7.30
CA GLY A 102 -5.99 -1.37 7.91
C GLY A 102 -5.37 -0.26 8.77
N LYS A 103 -6.05 0.87 8.97
CA LYS A 103 -5.52 2.01 9.72
C LYS A 103 -5.72 1.91 11.22
N GLY A 104 -6.67 1.10 11.68
CA GLY A 104 -7.04 0.95 13.09
C GLY A 104 -7.94 2.08 13.63
N VAL A 105 -8.01 3.21 12.94
CA VAL A 105 -8.78 4.39 13.34
C VAL A 105 -9.77 4.80 12.23
N VAL A 106 -10.92 5.31 12.65
CA VAL A 106 -11.89 6.00 11.81
C VAL A 106 -11.82 7.50 12.15
N VAL A 107 -11.88 8.34 11.12
CA VAL A 107 -11.99 9.79 11.30
C VAL A 107 -13.41 10.10 10.89
N GLU A 108 -14.20 10.61 11.83
CA GLU A 108 -15.55 11.10 11.59
C GLU A 108 -15.51 12.45 10.86
#